data_AF-A0A9W8QQL4-F1
#
_entry.id   AF-A0A9W8QQL4-F1
#
_cell.length_a   1.000
_cell.length_b   1.000
_cell.length_c   1.000
_cell.angle_alpha   90.00
_cell.angle_beta   90.00
_cell.angle_gamma   90.00
#
_symmetry.space_group_name_H-M   'P 1'
#
loop_
_entity.id
_entity.type
_entity.pdbx_description
1 polymer ?
#
loop_
_entity_poly.entity_id
_entity_poly.type
_entity_poly.pdbx_seq_one_letter_code
_entity_poly.pdbx_strand_id
1 'polypeptide(L)'
;MTHSNSPLSQHRREIRLVRFLSPSISESQDPPGTIHLELRHASLDDENTRYWALSYVWGDIADPIIIYVNNTPILIRRNLYAALIQLYKDTTAAATGHAPPWLWIDAICVQQLSVEEKTWQVRLMQYIFSQAEAVQMWLGPGTERSDMAMDFICRFGPRAMATGILNVGQNANFRDDLRDAVSLHPGPSQSLPIALAISDLMTREYWNRIWIVQEVALASKARVLCGTKSVPLNIFDSALSVVDISPRGFTGGLSGVFSTCIPLQIRRSTAGPAILLRFKSTRHYLRDPGPYLRGR
;
A
#
# COMPACT_ATOMS: atom_id res chain seq x y z
N MET A 1 18.99 6.19 -21.11
CA MET A 1 20.31 5.74 -20.63
C MET A 1 20.07 5.11 -19.27
N THR A 2 20.02 3.78 -19.23
CA THR A 2 19.57 2.95 -18.10
C THR A 2 20.71 2.68 -17.14
N HIS A 3 20.48 2.93 -15.84
CA HIS A 3 21.07 2.36 -14.62
C HIS A 3 22.57 1.98 -14.57
N SER A 4 23.09 1.81 -13.35
CA SER A 4 24.15 0.84 -13.12
C SER A 4 23.65 -0.53 -13.64
N ASN A 5 23.92 -0.84 -14.92
CA ASN A 5 23.50 -2.06 -15.63
C ASN A 5 24.31 -3.28 -15.16
N SER A 6 24.68 -3.33 -13.88
CA SER A 6 25.23 -4.57 -13.36
C SER A 6 24.08 -5.58 -13.33
N PRO A 7 24.21 -6.71 -14.05
CA PRO A 7 23.17 -7.72 -14.10
C PRO A 7 22.99 -8.34 -12.72
N LEU A 8 21.73 -8.56 -12.33
CA LEU A 8 21.42 -9.31 -11.11
C LEU A 8 21.59 -10.81 -11.35
N SER A 9 22.05 -11.53 -10.33
CA SER A 9 22.09 -12.98 -10.32
C SER A 9 20.74 -13.58 -9.94
N GLN A 10 20.11 -14.29 -10.88
CA GLN A 10 18.91 -15.09 -10.59
C GLN A 10 19.20 -16.22 -9.59
N HIS A 11 20.37 -16.88 -9.70
CA HIS A 11 20.75 -17.99 -8.83
C HIS A 11 21.00 -17.58 -7.38
N ARG A 12 21.39 -16.34 -7.12
CA ARG A 12 21.54 -15.75 -5.78
C ARG A 12 20.31 -14.98 -5.31
N ARG A 13 19.19 -15.07 -6.06
CA ARG A 13 17.95 -14.32 -5.83
C ARG A 13 18.22 -12.84 -5.52
N GLU A 14 19.09 -12.23 -6.32
CA GLU A 14 19.48 -10.84 -6.13
C GLU A 14 18.34 -9.89 -6.51
N ILE A 15 18.24 -8.79 -5.76
CA ILE A 15 17.31 -7.69 -5.97
C ILE A 15 18.07 -6.37 -5.92
N ARG A 16 17.50 -5.31 -6.52
CA ARG A 16 17.94 -3.95 -6.27
C ARG A 16 17.10 -3.34 -5.16
N LEU A 17 17.72 -2.50 -4.36
CA LEU A 17 17.06 -1.70 -3.33
C LEU A 17 17.49 -0.25 -3.50
N VAL A 18 16.58 0.67 -3.23
CA VAL A 18 16.84 2.12 -3.26
C VAL A 18 16.64 2.77 -1.91
N ARG A 19 17.36 3.84 -1.62
CA ARG A 19 17.21 4.61 -0.37
C ARG A 19 17.28 6.09 -0.67
N PHE A 20 16.51 6.90 0.04
CA PHE A 20 16.59 8.35 -0.07
C PHE A 20 17.99 8.83 0.34
N LEU A 21 18.60 9.65 -0.49
CA LEU A 21 19.79 10.39 -0.08
C LEU A 21 19.36 11.52 0.86
N SER A 22 20.02 11.63 2.00
CA SER A 22 19.89 12.82 2.83
C SER A 22 20.35 14.03 2.01
N PRO A 23 19.63 15.15 2.01
CA PRO A 23 20.11 16.36 1.35
C PRO A 23 21.44 16.73 2.00
N SER A 24 22.53 16.68 1.23
CA SER A 24 23.77 17.29 1.66
C SER A 24 23.47 18.77 1.85
N ILE A 25 23.81 19.30 3.04
CA ILE A 25 23.51 20.68 3.49
C ILE A 25 24.15 21.74 2.57
N SER A 26 24.93 21.33 1.56
CA SER A 26 25.51 22.16 0.51
C SER A 26 25.08 21.69 -0.89
N GLU A 27 24.51 22.61 -1.67
CA GLU A 27 24.58 22.68 -3.14
C GLU A 27 23.71 21.74 -4.03
N SER A 28 22.43 21.53 -3.76
CA SER A 28 21.52 21.15 -4.87
C SER A 28 20.95 22.40 -5.54
N GLN A 29 21.40 22.71 -6.77
CA GLN A 29 20.70 23.68 -7.66
C GLN A 29 19.36 23.13 -8.17
N ASP A 30 19.04 21.89 -7.81
CA ASP A 30 17.83 21.21 -8.26
C ASP A 30 16.56 21.90 -7.72
N PRO A 31 15.47 21.91 -8.50
CA PRO A 31 14.19 22.43 -8.05
C PRO A 31 13.74 21.80 -6.72
N PRO A 32 13.05 22.57 -5.86
CA PRO A 32 12.46 22.03 -4.63
C PRO A 32 11.60 20.80 -4.90
N GLY A 33 11.81 19.73 -4.14
CA GLY A 33 11.07 18.48 -4.28
C GLY A 33 11.73 17.44 -5.21
N THR A 34 12.87 17.75 -5.80
CA THR A 34 13.65 16.76 -6.58
C THR A 34 14.06 15.59 -5.69
N ILE A 35 13.78 14.37 -6.14
CA ILE A 35 14.06 13.14 -5.40
C ILE A 35 15.37 12.55 -5.88
N HIS A 36 16.28 12.31 -4.93
CA HIS A 36 17.53 11.60 -5.15
C HIS A 36 17.54 10.30 -4.36
N LEU A 37 17.84 9.21 -5.05
CA LEU A 37 17.94 7.88 -4.49
C LEU A 37 19.34 7.32 -4.75
N GLU A 38 19.88 6.60 -3.77
CA GLU A 38 20.96 5.65 -4.03
C GLU A 38 20.37 4.26 -4.30
N LEU A 39 21.06 3.48 -5.12
CA LEU A 39 20.70 2.11 -5.45
C LEU A 39 21.83 1.17 -5.09
N ARG A 40 21.49 0.04 -4.45
CA ARG A 40 22.40 -1.07 -4.18
C ARG A 40 21.83 -2.41 -4.64
N HIS A 41 22.70 -3.40 -4.79
CA HIS A 41 22.30 -4.81 -4.93
C HIS A 41 22.21 -5.46 -3.55
N ALA A 42 21.28 -6.39 -3.39
CA ALA A 42 21.11 -7.21 -2.20
C ALA A 42 20.64 -8.61 -2.61
N SER A 43 20.71 -9.59 -1.71
CA SER A 43 20.19 -10.93 -1.92
C SER A 43 19.09 -11.23 -0.92
N LEU A 44 18.01 -11.88 -1.39
CA LEU A 44 16.95 -12.41 -0.53
C LEU A 44 17.43 -13.59 0.37
N ASP A 45 18.65 -14.08 0.15
CA ASP A 45 19.26 -15.18 0.90
C ASP A 45 20.12 -14.64 2.06
N ASP A 46 20.40 -13.33 2.08
CA ASP A 46 21.10 -12.67 3.17
C ASP A 46 20.10 -12.21 4.24
N GLU A 47 20.19 -12.81 5.43
CA GLU A 47 19.35 -12.50 6.59
C GLU A 47 19.49 -11.04 7.07
N ASN A 48 20.56 -10.34 6.69
CA ASN A 48 20.77 -8.93 7.03
C ASN A 48 20.09 -7.97 6.05
N THR A 49 19.50 -8.47 4.97
CA THR A 49 18.79 -7.66 3.98
C THR A 49 17.48 -7.11 4.56
N ARG A 50 17.54 -5.90 5.12
CA ARG A 50 16.36 -5.17 5.62
C ARG A 50 15.91 -4.10 4.64
N TYR A 51 14.61 -4.11 4.31
CA TYR A 51 13.98 -3.16 3.41
C TYR A 51 12.46 -3.13 3.61
N TRP A 52 11.82 -2.07 3.12
CA TRP A 52 10.38 -2.01 2.91
C TRP A 52 10.05 -2.26 1.44
N ALA A 53 8.90 -2.84 1.15
CA ALA A 53 8.40 -2.96 -0.22
C ALA A 53 7.27 -1.96 -0.46
N LEU A 54 7.28 -1.25 -1.58
CA LEU A 54 6.19 -0.38 -1.99
C LEU A 54 5.19 -1.16 -2.84
N SER A 55 3.94 -1.16 -2.40
CA SER A 55 2.79 -1.67 -3.14
C SER A 55 1.96 -0.48 -3.61
N TYR A 56 1.79 -0.30 -4.91
CA TYR A 56 1.10 0.87 -5.48
C TYR A 56 0.58 0.59 -6.91
N VAL A 57 -0.42 1.36 -7.36
CA VAL A 57 -0.86 1.37 -8.76
C VAL A 57 0.17 2.13 -9.59
N TRP A 58 0.62 1.61 -10.74
CA TRP A 58 1.56 2.34 -11.59
C TRP A 58 1.02 3.71 -12.05
N GLY A 59 -0.29 3.79 -12.30
CA GLY A 59 -0.99 5.00 -12.72
C GLY A 59 -0.76 5.32 -14.20
N ASP A 60 -1.16 6.52 -14.60
CA ASP A 60 -1.06 7.00 -15.98
C ASP A 60 0.41 7.11 -16.43
N ILE A 61 0.64 6.84 -17.72
CA ILE A 61 1.93 7.01 -18.42
C ILE A 61 2.14 8.50 -18.78
N ALA A 62 1.07 9.28 -18.88
CA ALA A 62 1.13 10.69 -19.22
C ALA A 62 1.98 11.51 -18.24
N ASP A 63 2.77 12.42 -18.81
CA ASP A 63 3.52 13.46 -18.08
C ASP A 63 4.45 12.91 -16.98
N PRO A 64 5.47 12.11 -17.37
CA PRO A 64 6.40 11.51 -16.43
C PRO A 64 7.30 12.56 -15.75
N ILE A 65 7.68 12.26 -14.51
CA ILE A 65 8.51 13.12 -13.67
C ILE A 65 9.92 12.55 -13.60
N ILE A 66 10.93 13.41 -13.65
CA ILE A 66 12.34 13.02 -13.50
C ILE A 66 12.68 12.91 -12.00
N ILE A 67 13.31 11.79 -11.65
CA ILE A 67 14.03 11.63 -10.38
C ILE A 67 15.45 11.15 -10.68
N TYR A 68 16.35 11.22 -9.69
CA TYR A 68 17.74 10.78 -9.86
C TYR A 68 18.02 9.52 -9.05
N VAL A 69 18.56 8.49 -9.70
CA VAL A 69 19.03 7.26 -9.05
C VAL A 69 20.51 7.09 -9.34
N ASN A 70 21.35 7.11 -8.30
CA ASN A 70 22.82 7.19 -8.44
C ASN A 70 23.24 8.30 -9.42
N ASN A 71 22.67 9.51 -9.26
CA ASN A 71 22.87 10.69 -10.12
C ASN A 71 22.44 10.52 -11.59
N THR A 72 21.80 9.42 -11.94
CA THR A 72 21.26 9.20 -13.29
C THR A 72 19.78 9.59 -13.33
N PRO A 73 19.35 10.49 -14.25
CA PRO A 73 17.95 10.84 -14.38
C PRO A 73 17.14 9.66 -14.92
N ILE A 74 16.03 9.34 -14.25
CA ILE A 74 15.05 8.37 -14.72
C ILE A 74 13.65 8.99 -14.70
N LEU A 75 12.81 8.53 -15.62
CA LEU A 75 11.41 8.94 -15.72
C LEU A 75 10.53 7.99 -14.92
N ILE A 76 9.73 8.53 -14.01
CA ILE A 76 8.73 7.80 -13.25
C ILE A 76 7.34 8.42 -13.45
N ARG A 77 6.30 7.63 -13.20
CA ARG A 77 4.91 8.10 -13.31
C ARG A 77 4.53 8.96 -12.11
N ARG A 78 3.56 9.86 -12.31
CA ARG A 78 3.08 10.81 -11.29
C ARG A 78 2.63 10.14 -9.99
N ASN A 79 1.97 8.98 -10.07
CA ASN A 79 1.52 8.28 -8.85
C ASN A 79 2.69 7.75 -8.02
N LEU A 80 3.74 7.21 -8.65
CA LEU A 80 4.95 6.80 -7.94
C LEU A 80 5.67 8.00 -7.33
N TYR A 81 5.77 9.11 -8.07
CA TYR A 81 6.38 10.33 -7.54
C TYR A 81 5.65 10.84 -6.29
N ALA A 82 4.31 10.87 -6.30
CA ALA A 82 3.51 11.25 -5.14
C ALA A 82 3.77 10.32 -3.94
N ALA A 83 3.85 9.01 -4.17
CA ALA A 83 4.19 8.03 -3.14
C ALA A 83 5.58 8.28 -2.55
N LEU A 84 6.58 8.53 -3.40
CA LEU A 84 7.96 8.79 -2.97
C LEU A 84 8.08 10.09 -2.18
N ILE A 85 7.39 11.17 -2.56
CA ILE A 85 7.36 12.41 -1.78
C ILE A 85 6.80 12.15 -0.38
N GLN A 86 5.73 11.38 -0.27
CA GLN A 86 5.15 11.06 1.03
C GLN A 86 6.09 10.18 1.86
N LEU A 87 6.66 9.13 1.28
CA LEU A 87 7.62 8.25 1.95
C LEU A 87 8.88 9.02 2.39
N TYR A 88 9.35 9.96 1.58
CA TYR A 88 10.45 10.84 1.95
C TYR A 88 10.07 11.61 3.21
N LYS A 89 8.93 12.31 3.22
CA LYS A 89 8.48 13.06 4.41
C LYS A 89 8.36 12.17 5.65
N ASP A 90 7.80 10.97 5.51
CA ASP A 90 7.60 10.04 6.61
C ASP A 90 8.93 9.47 7.17
N THR A 91 9.99 9.41 6.35
CA THR A 91 11.26 8.77 6.70
C THR A 91 12.41 9.73 6.94
N THR A 92 12.35 10.95 6.43
CA THR A 92 13.45 11.94 6.49
C THR A 92 13.08 13.19 7.29
N ALA A 93 11.81 13.58 7.38
CA ALA A 93 11.47 14.95 7.77
C ALA A 93 11.48 15.26 9.27
N ALA A 94 11.49 14.29 10.22
CA ALA A 94 11.47 14.67 11.65
C ALA A 94 11.79 13.60 12.72
N ALA A 95 11.69 12.29 12.49
CA ALA A 95 11.20 11.45 13.60
C ALA A 95 12.17 10.48 14.30
N THR A 96 13.30 10.07 13.72
CA THR A 96 13.97 8.85 14.26
C THR A 96 15.47 8.92 14.47
N GLY A 97 16.21 9.88 13.93
CA GLY A 97 17.68 9.90 14.02
C GLY A 97 18.36 8.68 13.36
N HIS A 98 17.60 7.85 12.63
CA HIS A 98 18.09 6.69 11.91
C HIS A 98 18.14 7.01 10.40
N ALA A 99 19.00 6.30 9.68
CA ALA A 99 19.02 6.39 8.22
C ALA A 99 17.65 5.96 7.63
N PRO A 100 17.23 6.56 6.50
CA PRO A 100 16.01 6.13 5.82
C PRO A 100 16.07 4.63 5.49
N PRO A 101 14.93 3.91 5.49
CA PRO A 101 14.92 2.50 5.15
C PRO A 101 15.27 2.30 3.67
N TRP A 102 15.84 1.14 3.36
CA TRP A 102 15.90 0.65 1.99
C TRP A 102 14.49 0.33 1.49
N LEU A 103 14.23 0.57 0.22
CA LEU A 103 12.96 0.39 -0.45
C LEU A 103 13.14 -0.53 -1.65
N TRP A 104 12.23 -1.50 -1.81
CA TRP A 104 12.02 -2.19 -3.06
C TRP A 104 10.81 -1.60 -3.77
N ILE A 105 11.01 -1.15 -5.01
CA ILE A 105 10.00 -0.52 -5.85
C ILE A 105 10.16 -1.12 -7.24
N ASP A 106 9.19 -1.88 -7.71
CA ASP A 106 9.25 -2.63 -8.97
C ASP A 106 9.72 -1.77 -10.17
N ALA A 107 9.12 -0.59 -10.37
CA ALA A 107 9.42 0.31 -11.48
C ALA A 107 10.87 0.85 -11.49
N ILE A 108 11.57 0.80 -10.35
CA ILE A 108 12.96 1.29 -10.21
C ILE A 108 13.95 0.13 -10.03
N CYS A 109 13.56 -0.91 -9.28
CA CYS A 109 14.46 -1.98 -8.86
C CYS A 109 14.54 -3.11 -9.90
N VAL A 110 13.51 -3.28 -10.73
CA VAL A 110 13.48 -4.24 -11.83
C VAL A 110 13.79 -3.53 -13.14
N GLN A 111 14.69 -4.12 -13.94
CA GLN A 111 15.04 -3.61 -15.25
C GLN A 111 13.88 -3.77 -16.23
N GLN A 112 13.09 -2.70 -16.39
CA GLN A 112 11.82 -2.73 -17.11
C GLN A 112 11.94 -3.10 -18.59
N LEU A 113 13.11 -2.90 -19.20
CA LEU A 113 13.38 -3.22 -20.60
C LEU A 113 13.85 -4.67 -20.83
N SER A 114 14.28 -5.40 -19.80
CA SER A 114 14.66 -6.82 -19.93
C SER A 114 13.46 -7.71 -19.63
N VAL A 115 12.99 -8.43 -20.66
CA VAL A 115 11.91 -9.42 -20.50
C VAL A 115 12.39 -10.57 -19.62
N GLU A 116 13.65 -10.96 -19.76
CA GLU A 116 14.30 -11.99 -18.98
C GLU A 116 14.29 -11.61 -17.50
N GLU A 117 14.80 -10.42 -17.14
CA GLU A 117 14.84 -9.96 -15.75
C GLU A 117 13.46 -9.88 -15.12
N LYS A 118 12.51 -9.24 -15.82
CA LYS A 118 11.12 -9.15 -15.37
C LYS A 118 10.52 -10.52 -15.10
N THR A 119 10.73 -11.48 -16.00
CA THR A 119 10.11 -12.80 -15.89
C THR A 119 10.54 -13.52 -14.61
N TRP A 120 11.83 -13.47 -14.24
CA TRP A 120 12.28 -14.14 -13.03
C TRP A 120 12.08 -13.30 -11.77
N GLN A 121 12.15 -11.97 -11.82
CA GLN A 121 11.82 -11.09 -10.70
C GLN A 121 10.33 -11.22 -10.29
N VAL A 122 9.42 -11.35 -11.26
CA VAL A 122 7.99 -11.61 -10.97
C VAL A 122 7.81 -12.91 -10.19
N ARG A 123 8.58 -13.96 -10.49
CA ARG A 123 8.56 -15.22 -9.71
C ARG A 123 9.09 -15.04 -8.28
N LEU A 124 9.90 -14.02 -8.04
CA LEU A 124 10.42 -13.68 -6.71
C LEU A 124 9.48 -12.80 -5.89
N MET A 125 8.44 -12.19 -6.47
CA MET A 125 7.57 -11.23 -5.76
C MET A 125 7.02 -11.78 -4.43
N GLN A 126 6.59 -13.04 -4.38
CA GLN A 126 6.14 -13.66 -3.13
C GLN A 126 7.21 -13.61 -2.02
N TYR A 127 8.48 -13.80 -2.36
CA TYR A 127 9.60 -13.74 -1.42
C TYR A 127 9.93 -12.30 -1.07
N ILE A 128 9.96 -11.41 -2.07
CA ILE A 128 10.24 -9.99 -1.88
C ILE A 128 9.25 -9.34 -0.90
N PHE A 129 7.95 -9.61 -1.05
CA PHE A 129 6.95 -9.03 -0.16
C PHE A 129 6.88 -9.74 1.20
N SER A 130 7.08 -11.06 1.26
CA SER A 130 7.08 -11.79 2.53
C SER A 130 8.28 -11.50 3.42
N GLN A 131 9.45 -11.24 2.84
CA GLN A 131 10.70 -10.95 3.55
C GLN A 131 10.90 -9.45 3.83
N ALA A 132 10.08 -8.57 3.26
CA ALA A 132 10.13 -7.15 3.60
C ALA A 132 9.80 -6.93 5.09
N GLU A 133 10.52 -6.02 5.73
CA GLU A 133 10.27 -5.64 7.12
C GLU A 133 8.89 -4.99 7.28
N ALA A 134 8.47 -4.25 6.25
CA ALA A 134 7.13 -3.71 6.12
C ALA A 134 6.76 -3.49 4.66
N VAL A 135 5.48 -3.67 4.34
CA VAL A 135 4.90 -3.29 3.05
C VAL A 135 4.16 -1.96 3.21
N GLN A 136 4.54 -0.98 2.39
CA GLN A 136 3.89 0.33 2.31
C GLN A 136 2.84 0.28 1.19
N MET A 137 1.56 0.30 1.55
CA MET A 137 0.42 0.21 0.63
C MET A 137 -0.06 1.61 0.25
N TRP A 138 0.38 2.12 -0.90
CA TRP A 138 0.02 3.46 -1.38
C TRP A 138 -1.28 3.43 -2.18
N LEU A 139 -2.34 3.98 -1.58
CA LEU A 139 -3.66 4.11 -2.20
C LEU A 139 -3.78 5.29 -3.15
N GLY A 140 -2.77 6.17 -3.22
CA GLY A 140 -2.80 7.38 -4.05
C GLY A 140 -2.86 8.68 -3.25
N PRO A 141 -2.84 9.83 -3.94
CA PRO A 141 -2.98 11.16 -3.32
C PRO A 141 -4.24 11.29 -2.46
N GLY A 142 -4.19 12.20 -1.49
CA GLY A 142 -5.31 12.53 -0.62
C GLY A 142 -6.32 13.43 -1.34
N THR A 143 -7.59 13.27 -0.98
CA THR A 143 -8.70 14.17 -1.26
C THR A 143 -9.39 14.48 0.07
N GLU A 144 -10.23 15.51 0.14
CA GLU A 144 -11.02 15.81 1.34
C GLU A 144 -11.80 14.58 1.85
N ARG A 145 -12.35 13.77 0.92
CA ARG A 145 -13.08 12.54 1.25
C ARG A 145 -12.18 11.46 1.82
N SER A 146 -11.04 11.18 1.18
CA SER A 146 -10.14 10.15 1.69
C SER A 146 -9.48 10.58 3.00
N ASP A 147 -9.24 11.87 3.19
CA ASP A 147 -8.67 12.41 4.41
C ASP A 147 -9.65 12.24 5.57
N MET A 148 -10.93 12.54 5.36
CA MET A 148 -12.00 12.26 6.32
C MET A 148 -12.08 10.77 6.66
N ALA A 149 -12.02 9.89 5.66
CA ALA A 149 -12.04 8.44 5.88
C ALA A 149 -10.83 7.97 6.70
N MET A 150 -9.63 8.43 6.35
CA MET A 150 -8.40 8.07 7.05
C MET A 150 -8.36 8.63 8.48
N ASP A 151 -8.89 9.83 8.73
CA ASP A 151 -9.00 10.40 10.08
C ASP A 151 -9.95 9.58 10.96
N PHE A 152 -11.10 9.17 10.40
CA PHE A 152 -11.99 8.25 11.08
C PHE A 152 -11.26 6.92 11.39
N ILE A 153 -10.59 6.32 10.42
CA ILE A 153 -9.89 5.05 10.61
C ILE A 153 -8.78 5.16 11.67
N CYS A 154 -7.97 6.22 11.64
CA CYS A 154 -6.91 6.46 12.61
C CYS A 154 -7.45 6.66 14.04
N ARG A 155 -8.61 7.32 14.18
CA ARG A 155 -9.24 7.57 15.47
C ARG A 155 -9.93 6.31 16.04
N PHE A 156 -10.64 5.56 15.19
CA PHE A 156 -11.50 4.46 15.63
C PHE A 156 -10.84 3.09 15.59
N GLY A 157 -9.94 2.85 14.64
CA GLY A 157 -9.29 1.55 14.47
C GLY A 157 -8.59 1.03 15.73
N PRO A 158 -7.80 1.85 16.47
CA PRO A 158 -7.15 1.38 17.70
C PRO A 158 -8.13 0.96 18.78
N ARG A 159 -9.24 1.71 18.93
CA ARG A 159 -10.29 1.41 19.90
C ARG A 159 -11.03 0.12 19.51
N ALA A 160 -11.42 -0.01 18.24
CA ALA A 160 -12.09 -1.20 17.71
C ALA A 160 -11.24 -2.47 17.91
N MET A 161 -9.94 -2.35 17.67
CA MET A 161 -8.97 -3.42 17.90
C MET A 161 -8.88 -3.80 19.39
N ALA A 162 -8.78 -2.81 20.28
CA ALA A 162 -8.65 -3.05 21.72
C ALA A 162 -9.91 -3.67 22.34
N THR A 163 -11.10 -3.29 21.88
CA THR A 163 -12.36 -3.87 22.37
C THR A 163 -12.64 -5.27 21.81
N GLY A 164 -12.07 -5.59 20.65
CA GLY A 164 -12.42 -6.77 19.87
C GLY A 164 -13.76 -6.59 19.14
N ILE A 165 -13.77 -6.95 17.85
CA ILE A 165 -14.87 -6.68 16.90
C ILE A 165 -16.24 -7.18 17.43
N LEU A 166 -16.26 -8.33 18.11
CA LEU A 166 -17.50 -8.93 18.63
C LEU A 166 -18.08 -8.18 19.84
N ASN A 167 -17.26 -7.44 20.59
CA ASN A 167 -17.68 -6.73 21.80
C ASN A 167 -17.97 -5.24 21.54
N VAL A 168 -17.67 -4.75 20.33
CA VAL A 168 -17.94 -3.37 19.90
C VAL A 168 -19.40 -2.98 20.13
N GLY A 169 -20.34 -3.88 19.78
CA GLY A 169 -21.78 -3.64 19.96
C GLY A 169 -22.24 -3.64 21.43
N GLN A 170 -21.42 -4.16 22.36
CA GLN A 170 -21.77 -4.26 23.78
C GLN A 170 -21.12 -3.16 24.63
N ASN A 171 -20.12 -2.46 24.10
CA ASN A 171 -19.44 -1.37 24.81
C ASN A 171 -20.18 -0.04 24.56
N ALA A 172 -20.92 0.44 25.57
CA ALA A 172 -21.71 1.67 25.50
C ALA A 172 -20.83 2.90 25.16
N ASN A 173 -19.69 3.05 25.82
CA ASN A 173 -18.74 4.16 25.57
C ASN A 173 -18.25 4.14 24.11
N PHE A 174 -17.95 2.96 23.57
CA PHE A 174 -17.51 2.83 22.18
C PHE A 174 -18.64 3.17 21.19
N ARG A 175 -19.89 2.80 21.50
CA ARG A 175 -21.05 3.13 20.65
C ARG A 175 -21.33 4.62 20.64
N ASP A 176 -21.22 5.28 21.79
CA ASP A 176 -21.42 6.72 21.91
C ASP A 176 -20.30 7.48 21.19
N ASP A 177 -19.04 7.07 21.37
CA ASP A 177 -17.90 7.61 20.60
C ASP A 177 -18.08 7.45 19.08
N LEU A 178 -18.56 6.29 18.63
CA LEU A 178 -18.80 6.00 17.21
C LEU A 178 -19.92 6.89 16.68
N ARG A 179 -21.05 6.98 17.41
CA ARG A 179 -22.15 7.86 17.07
C ARG A 179 -21.65 9.30 16.98
N ASP A 180 -20.91 9.76 17.97
CA ASP A 180 -20.37 11.10 18.02
C ASP A 180 -19.43 11.39 16.86
N ALA A 181 -18.54 10.48 16.46
CA ALA A 181 -17.69 10.77 15.29
C ALA A 181 -18.43 10.74 13.96
N VAL A 182 -19.42 9.88 13.79
CA VAL A 182 -20.29 9.97 12.63
C VAL A 182 -21.07 11.29 12.65
N SER A 183 -21.43 11.77 13.84
CA SER A 183 -22.16 13.02 14.06
C SER A 183 -21.29 14.29 14.13
N LEU A 184 -19.96 14.19 14.36
CA LEU A 184 -18.94 15.26 14.46
C LEU A 184 -18.29 15.59 13.11
N HIS A 185 -18.69 14.89 12.05
CA HIS A 185 -18.50 15.34 10.68
C HIS A 185 -19.73 16.05 10.07
N PRO A 186 -20.47 16.95 10.76
CA PRO A 186 -21.42 17.83 10.11
C PRO A 186 -20.64 19.06 9.63
N GLY A 187 -20.13 19.02 8.40
CA GLY A 187 -19.82 20.27 7.69
C GLY A 187 -21.04 21.22 7.73
N PRO A 188 -20.82 22.54 7.89
CA PRO A 188 -21.90 23.50 7.90
C PRO A 188 -22.49 23.56 6.49
N SER A 189 -23.66 22.95 6.31
CA SER A 189 -24.37 22.82 5.03
C SER A 189 -23.67 21.86 4.05
N GLN A 190 -24.25 20.68 3.78
CA GLN A 190 -23.76 19.63 2.83
C GLN A 190 -22.68 18.66 3.35
N SER A 191 -22.74 18.21 4.60
CA SER A 191 -21.85 17.17 5.13
C SER A 191 -21.98 15.84 4.38
N LEU A 192 -20.92 15.44 3.68
CA LEU A 192 -20.83 14.11 3.07
C LEU A 192 -20.83 13.04 4.18
N PRO A 193 -21.73 12.04 4.14
CA PRO A 193 -21.71 10.94 5.08
C PRO A 193 -20.32 10.27 5.11
N ILE A 194 -19.80 9.99 6.32
CA ILE A 194 -18.54 9.22 6.50
C ILE A 194 -18.55 7.91 5.71
N ALA A 195 -19.74 7.34 5.50
CA ALA A 195 -19.96 6.18 4.67
C ALA A 195 -19.49 6.38 3.21
N LEU A 196 -19.76 7.54 2.62
CA LEU A 196 -19.33 7.87 1.26
C LEU A 196 -17.83 8.18 1.20
N ALA A 197 -17.26 8.78 2.25
CA ALA A 197 -15.82 8.96 2.37
C ALA A 197 -15.07 7.62 2.44
N ILE A 198 -15.57 6.68 3.25
CA ILE A 198 -15.04 5.31 3.30
C ILE A 198 -15.23 4.62 1.95
N SER A 199 -16.40 4.74 1.32
CA SER A 199 -16.65 4.19 -0.01
C SER A 199 -15.64 4.70 -1.04
N ASP A 200 -15.36 6.01 -1.06
CA ASP A 200 -14.34 6.62 -1.94
C ASP A 200 -13.00 5.91 -1.80
N LEU A 201 -12.53 5.74 -0.56
CA LEU A 201 -11.27 5.06 -0.24
C LEU A 201 -11.25 3.59 -0.67
N MET A 202 -12.37 2.88 -0.48
CA MET A 202 -12.50 1.46 -0.80
C MET A 202 -12.73 1.17 -2.30
N THR A 203 -13.12 2.18 -3.08
CA THR A 203 -13.30 2.06 -4.55
C THR A 203 -12.09 2.49 -5.36
N ARG A 204 -10.98 2.86 -4.70
CA ARG A 204 -9.73 3.23 -5.38
C ARG A 204 -9.18 2.09 -6.23
N GLU A 205 -8.58 2.45 -7.37
CA GLU A 205 -8.01 1.52 -8.36
C GLU A 205 -7.05 0.50 -7.75
N TYR A 206 -6.35 0.88 -6.67
CA TYR A 206 -5.45 0.01 -5.92
C TYR A 206 -6.05 -1.35 -5.56
N TRP A 207 -7.32 -1.40 -5.16
CA TRP A 207 -7.99 -2.62 -4.72
C TRP A 207 -8.33 -3.57 -5.87
N ASN A 208 -8.30 -3.10 -7.12
CA ASN A 208 -8.58 -3.90 -8.32
C ASN A 208 -7.32 -4.60 -8.87
N ARG A 209 -6.16 -4.43 -8.25
CA ARG A 209 -4.90 -5.01 -8.72
C ARG A 209 -4.85 -6.52 -8.41
N ILE A 210 -4.66 -7.34 -9.44
CA ILE A 210 -4.55 -8.81 -9.32
C ILE A 210 -3.44 -9.22 -8.33
N TRP A 211 -2.32 -8.48 -8.33
CA TRP A 211 -1.14 -8.80 -7.50
C TRP A 211 -1.29 -8.42 -6.03
N ILE A 212 -2.32 -7.68 -5.64
CA ILE A 212 -2.49 -7.18 -4.26
C ILE A 212 -2.48 -8.30 -3.23
N VAL A 213 -2.97 -9.48 -3.60
CA VAL A 213 -3.01 -10.66 -2.72
C VAL A 213 -1.60 -11.11 -2.36
N GLN A 214 -0.68 -11.18 -3.32
CA GLN A 214 0.71 -11.56 -3.06
C GLN A 214 1.45 -10.49 -2.26
N GLU A 215 1.14 -9.22 -2.52
CA GLU A 215 1.81 -8.08 -1.90
C GLU A 215 1.39 -7.87 -0.43
N VAL A 216 0.12 -8.12 -0.11
CA VAL A 216 -0.46 -7.76 1.21
C VAL A 216 -0.67 -8.98 2.10
N ALA A 217 -1.09 -10.12 1.56
CA ALA A 217 -1.37 -11.29 2.40
C ALA A 217 -0.11 -11.95 2.95
N LEU A 218 1.02 -11.78 2.27
CA LEU A 218 2.32 -12.32 2.68
C LEU A 218 3.12 -11.36 3.56
N ALA A 219 2.69 -10.11 3.68
CA ALA A 219 3.40 -9.09 4.43
C ALA A 219 3.43 -9.42 5.93
N SER A 220 4.62 -9.47 6.52
CA SER A 220 4.80 -9.61 7.97
C SER A 220 4.21 -8.41 8.73
N LYS A 221 4.38 -7.21 8.15
CA LYS A 221 3.78 -5.94 8.58
C LYS A 221 3.34 -5.18 7.34
N ALA A 222 2.17 -4.55 7.40
CA ALA A 222 1.68 -3.70 6.33
C ALA A 222 1.13 -2.38 6.89
N ARG A 223 1.35 -1.29 6.16
CA ARG A 223 0.85 0.05 6.46
C ARG A 223 0.11 0.57 5.25
N VAL A 224 -1.09 1.11 5.47
CA VAL A 224 -1.89 1.78 4.46
C VAL A 224 -1.53 3.26 4.45
N LEU A 225 -1.25 3.82 3.28
CA LEU A 225 -0.91 5.22 3.06
C LEU A 225 -1.88 5.80 2.04
N CYS A 226 -2.42 6.98 2.34
CA CYS A 226 -3.28 7.73 1.45
C CYS A 226 -3.07 9.22 1.68
N GLY A 227 -2.62 9.94 0.65
CA GLY A 227 -2.19 11.33 0.81
C GLY A 227 -1.11 11.46 1.88
N THR A 228 -1.35 12.31 2.88
CA THR A 228 -0.41 12.54 3.99
C THR A 228 -0.67 11.67 5.21
N LYS A 229 -1.68 10.79 5.16
CA LYS A 229 -2.13 9.99 6.30
C LYS A 229 -1.70 8.54 6.12
N SER A 230 -1.37 7.89 7.22
CA SER A 230 -1.00 6.48 7.23
C SER A 230 -1.48 5.75 8.48
N VAL A 231 -1.74 4.45 8.35
CA VAL A 231 -2.25 3.61 9.43
C VAL A 231 -1.81 2.15 9.26
N PRO A 232 -1.48 1.41 10.33
CA PRO A 232 -1.22 -0.03 10.22
C PRO A 232 -2.42 -0.80 9.65
N LEU A 233 -2.18 -1.81 8.82
CA LEU A 233 -3.25 -2.55 8.13
C LEU A 233 -4.24 -3.22 9.10
N ASN A 234 -3.76 -3.73 10.22
CA ASN A 234 -4.63 -4.33 11.25
C ASN A 234 -5.58 -3.30 11.88
N ILE A 235 -5.12 -2.06 12.06
CA ILE A 235 -5.93 -0.95 12.57
C ILE A 235 -6.94 -0.50 11.50
N PHE A 236 -6.50 -0.43 10.24
CA PHE A 236 -7.37 -0.18 9.08
C PHE A 236 -8.52 -1.19 9.01
N ASP A 237 -8.20 -2.48 9.04
CA ASP A 237 -9.17 -3.59 9.00
C ASP A 237 -10.14 -3.55 10.20
N SER A 238 -9.63 -3.29 11.40
CA SER A 238 -10.45 -3.18 12.60
C SER A 238 -11.47 -2.03 12.49
N ALA A 239 -11.07 -0.86 11.98
CA ALA A 239 -11.97 0.26 11.79
C ALA A 239 -13.10 -0.06 10.80
N LEU A 240 -12.78 -0.71 9.68
CA LEU A 240 -13.76 -1.05 8.65
C LEU A 240 -14.77 -2.11 9.13
N SER A 241 -14.33 -3.07 9.94
CA SER A 241 -15.22 -4.11 10.50
C SER A 241 -16.36 -3.53 11.35
N VAL A 242 -16.14 -2.39 12.01
CA VAL A 242 -17.16 -1.71 12.82
C VAL A 242 -18.26 -1.10 11.96
N VAL A 243 -17.87 -0.57 10.80
CA VAL A 243 -18.80 0.07 9.85
C VAL A 243 -19.73 -0.98 9.23
N ASP A 244 -19.26 -2.21 9.04
CA ASP A 244 -20.05 -3.33 8.49
C ASP A 244 -21.03 -3.95 9.52
N ILE A 245 -20.78 -3.77 10.83
CA ILE A 245 -21.58 -4.37 11.94
C ILE A 245 -22.68 -3.42 12.46
N SER A 246 -22.70 -2.15 12.04
CA SER A 246 -23.69 -1.19 12.56
C SER A 246 -25.13 -1.59 12.17
N PRO A 247 -26.07 -1.70 13.13
CA PRO A 247 -27.41 -2.20 12.87
C PRO A 247 -28.16 -1.39 11.80
N ARG A 248 -29.03 -2.10 11.06
CA ARG A 248 -29.93 -1.58 10.01
C ARG A 248 -30.64 -0.32 10.52
N GLY A 249 -30.11 0.82 10.12
CA GLY A 249 -30.49 2.14 10.64
C GLY A 249 -29.36 3.16 10.49
N PHE A 250 -28.10 2.71 10.53
CA PHE A 250 -26.94 3.62 10.44
C PHE A 250 -26.30 3.71 9.04
N THR A 251 -26.43 2.67 8.20
CA THR A 251 -25.83 2.65 6.86
C THR A 251 -26.73 1.91 5.87
N GLY A 252 -27.68 2.60 5.27
CA GLY A 252 -28.57 2.05 4.23
C GLY A 252 -27.89 1.69 2.89
N GLY A 253 -26.62 1.26 2.88
CA GLY A 253 -25.92 0.95 1.63
C GLY A 253 -24.52 0.35 1.69
N LEU A 254 -23.86 0.27 2.86
CA LEU A 254 -22.44 -0.15 2.91
C LEU A 254 -22.19 -1.66 3.00
N SER A 255 -23.16 -2.44 3.49
CA SER A 255 -23.04 -3.91 3.57
C SER A 255 -22.78 -4.56 2.18
N GLY A 256 -23.19 -3.88 1.10
CA GLY A 256 -22.91 -4.30 -0.28
C GLY A 256 -21.49 -3.98 -0.76
N VAL A 257 -20.97 -2.79 -0.45
CA VAL A 257 -19.66 -2.29 -0.94
C VAL A 257 -18.50 -3.12 -0.39
N PHE A 258 -18.56 -3.50 0.88
CA PHE A 258 -17.54 -4.37 1.51
C PHE A 258 -17.54 -5.80 0.95
N SER A 259 -18.68 -6.26 0.44
CA SER A 259 -18.81 -7.58 -0.20
C SER A 259 -18.31 -7.61 -1.66
N THR A 260 -18.16 -6.47 -2.32
CA THR A 260 -17.82 -6.36 -3.75
C THR A 260 -16.46 -5.72 -4.03
N CYS A 261 -15.99 -4.82 -3.16
CA CYS A 261 -14.79 -4.00 -3.44
C CYS A 261 -13.51 -4.53 -2.79
N ILE A 262 -13.60 -5.51 -1.89
CA ILE A 262 -12.42 -6.20 -1.36
C ILE A 262 -12.54 -7.69 -1.69
N PRO A 263 -11.71 -8.22 -2.62
CA PRO A 263 -11.54 -9.67 -2.77
C PRO A 263 -11.01 -10.34 -1.50
N LEU A 264 -10.41 -9.54 -0.58
CA LEU A 264 -9.95 -9.95 0.73
C LEU A 264 -11.02 -9.64 1.82
N GLN A 265 -11.80 -10.64 2.20
CA GLN A 265 -12.22 -10.72 3.61
C GLN A 265 -11.01 -11.25 4.41
N ILE A 266 -10.27 -10.35 5.06
CA ILE A 266 -9.24 -10.74 6.03
C ILE A 266 -9.98 -11.29 7.26
N ARG A 267 -10.34 -12.58 7.25
CA ARG A 267 -10.77 -13.26 8.49
C ARG A 267 -9.55 -13.93 9.11
N ARG A 268 -9.08 -13.41 10.24
CA ARG A 268 -8.18 -14.17 11.12
C ARG A 268 -8.93 -15.41 11.60
N SER A 269 -8.33 -16.58 11.41
CA SER A 269 -8.79 -17.82 12.03
C SER A 269 -8.77 -17.64 13.55
N THR A 270 -9.82 -18.08 14.25
CA THR A 270 -9.81 -18.18 15.72
C THR A 270 -8.88 -19.29 16.23
N ALA A 271 -8.30 -20.08 15.32
CA ALA A 271 -7.29 -21.09 15.58
C ALA A 271 -5.96 -20.73 14.88
N GLY A 272 -5.05 -20.08 15.60
CA GLY A 272 -3.65 -19.89 15.20
C GLY A 272 -3.32 -18.63 14.36
N PRO A 273 -2.03 -18.32 14.15
CA PRO A 273 -1.54 -17.08 13.51
C PRO A 273 -1.75 -17.03 11.99
N ALA A 274 -2.44 -18.01 11.39
CA ALA A 274 -2.68 -18.06 9.96
C ALA A 274 -3.83 -17.14 9.54
N ILE A 275 -3.53 -16.20 8.64
CA ILE A 275 -4.52 -15.41 7.90
C ILE A 275 -5.23 -16.37 6.95
N LEU A 276 -6.54 -16.60 7.14
CA LEU A 276 -7.33 -17.45 6.26
C LEU A 276 -8.06 -16.57 5.23
N LEU A 277 -7.54 -16.55 3.99
CA LEU A 277 -8.20 -15.87 2.88
C LEU A 277 -9.35 -16.75 2.38
N ARG A 278 -10.61 -16.36 2.64
CA ARG A 278 -11.76 -16.96 1.95
C ARG A 278 -12.14 -16.11 0.75
N PHE A 279 -11.96 -16.68 -0.44
CA PHE A 279 -12.52 -16.15 -1.68
C PHE A 279 -14.05 -16.28 -1.66
N LYS A 280 -14.79 -15.20 -1.96
CA LYS A 280 -16.11 -15.39 -2.55
C LYS A 280 -15.88 -15.99 -3.93
N SER A 281 -16.49 -17.14 -4.16
CA SER A 281 -16.53 -17.83 -5.45
C SER A 281 -17.07 -16.90 -6.54
N THR A 282 -16.19 -16.16 -7.22
CA THR A 282 -16.39 -15.79 -8.61
C THR A 282 -15.99 -17.00 -9.43
N ARG A 283 -16.96 -17.89 -9.66
CA ARG A 283 -16.90 -18.83 -10.79
C ARG A 283 -16.87 -17.97 -12.06
N HIS A 284 -15.68 -17.59 -12.52
CA HIS A 284 -15.27 -17.38 -13.91
C HIS A 284 -13.89 -16.70 -13.91
N TYR A 285 -13.02 -17.17 -14.82
CA TYR A 285 -11.61 -16.83 -14.98
C TYR A 285 -10.59 -17.60 -14.13
N LEU A 286 -10.76 -18.92 -14.06
CA LEU A 286 -9.64 -19.86 -14.22
C LEU A 286 -10.04 -20.86 -15.30
N ARG A 287 -9.81 -20.47 -16.56
CA ARG A 287 -9.63 -21.44 -17.64
C ARG A 287 -8.17 -21.36 -18.04
N ASP A 288 -7.55 -22.54 -18.11
CA ASP A 288 -6.19 -22.80 -18.55
C ASP A 288 -5.67 -21.82 -19.61
N PRO A 289 -4.41 -21.37 -19.52
CA PRO A 289 -3.68 -20.93 -20.69
C PRO A 289 -3.32 -22.17 -21.52
N GLY A 290 -4.29 -22.65 -22.30
CA GLY A 290 -4.05 -23.58 -23.41
C GLY A 290 -3.25 -22.90 -24.54
N PRO A 291 -2.52 -23.67 -25.35
CA PRO A 291 -1.33 -23.20 -26.05
C PRO A 291 -1.68 -22.41 -27.31
N TYR A 292 -1.21 -21.17 -27.39
CA TYR A 292 -1.10 -20.45 -28.66
C TYR A 292 0.37 -20.21 -29.01
N LEU A 293 1.00 -21.31 -29.45
CA LEU A 293 2.06 -21.31 -30.45
C LEU A 293 1.48 -22.01 -31.69
N ARG A 294 1.25 -21.25 -32.77
CA ARG A 294 1.45 -21.60 -34.20
C ARG A 294 0.65 -20.65 -35.08
N GLY A 295 1.32 -20.02 -36.05
CA GLY A 295 0.70 -19.75 -37.35
C GLY A 295 0.99 -18.40 -38.00
N ARG A 296 2.11 -18.36 -38.73
CA ARG A 296 2.52 -17.43 -39.81
C ARG A 296 3.04 -16.05 -39.42
#